data_AF-A0A015JQC6-F1
#
_entry.id   AF-A0A015JQC6-F1
#
_cell.length_a   1.000
_cell.length_b   1.000
_cell.length_c   1.000
_cell.angle_alpha   90.00
_cell.angle_beta   90.00
_cell.angle_gamma   90.00
#
_symmetry.space_group_name_H-M   'P 1'
#
loop_
_entity.id
_entity.type
_entity.pdbx_description
1 polymer ?
#
loop_
_entity_poly.entity_id
_entity_poly.type
_entity_poly.pdbx_seq_one_letter_code
_entity_poly.pdbx_strand_id
1 'polypeptide(L)'
;MTSSNPIVIDWSSSSHSFIRIDDPSFSQHISYYPIPDIDSQAFPNNNQEDYPIKDFSSISPISLTTTPPNVDNSFLISFKKFHVTKIHKAGYNKIYEFRRSKSFFFEIVDHHLDTNQLHLRIHTNDYLMSTIPIKYHSTSALPNAKYQISKGLQHFFSSQKVIPRRIQKKYFDMIRNKLLDRIMFIKSRESKINNKNTTTKTFFNFSYKRYRFHFGIFIPYDYKIEAKGLSIPPRLCEVPCPIVMSNNRYGCGLHFFHKYPAAIAFVRNEHGDFTFKNQHQDKQFHANLTFDR
;
A
#
# COMPACT_ATOMS: atom_id res chain seq x y z
N MET A 1 6.68 -39.22 -48.95
CA MET A 1 7.15 -39.41 -47.56
C MET A 1 8.09 -38.26 -47.23
N THR A 2 7.62 -37.28 -46.45
CA THR A 2 8.44 -36.15 -45.99
C THR A 2 8.26 -36.04 -44.47
N SER A 3 9.37 -36.25 -43.77
CA SER A 3 9.49 -36.33 -42.31
C SER A 3 9.38 -34.93 -41.69
N SER A 4 8.47 -34.76 -40.73
CA SER A 4 8.34 -33.58 -39.88
C SER A 4 9.14 -33.79 -38.58
N ASN A 5 10.23 -33.04 -38.39
CA ASN A 5 10.96 -33.02 -37.12
C ASN A 5 10.17 -32.24 -36.04
N PRO A 6 10.01 -32.76 -34.82
CA PRO A 6 9.39 -32.02 -33.73
C PRO A 6 10.39 -31.03 -33.10
N ILE A 7 9.97 -29.77 -32.98
CA ILE A 7 10.69 -28.73 -32.24
C ILE A 7 10.56 -29.04 -30.75
N VAL A 8 11.68 -29.41 -30.11
CA VAL A 8 11.78 -29.54 -28.66
C VAL A 8 12.08 -28.15 -28.08
N ILE A 9 11.11 -27.60 -27.35
CA ILE A 9 11.28 -26.32 -26.63
C ILE A 9 11.89 -26.63 -25.26
N ASP A 10 13.14 -26.23 -25.08
CA ASP A 10 13.84 -26.24 -23.79
C ASP A 10 13.31 -25.09 -22.90
N TRP A 11 12.82 -25.43 -21.71
CA TRP A 11 12.25 -24.49 -20.73
C TRP A 11 13.27 -24.02 -19.67
N SER A 12 14.55 -24.34 -19.83
CA SER A 12 15.60 -24.07 -18.83
C SER A 12 15.96 -22.58 -18.66
N SER A 13 15.48 -21.68 -19.51
CA SER A 13 15.93 -20.29 -19.54
C SER A 13 14.79 -19.28 -19.64
N SER A 14 14.03 -19.12 -18.55
CA SER A 14 13.12 -17.98 -18.37
C SER A 14 13.44 -17.21 -17.08
N SER A 15 14.10 -16.06 -17.25
CA SER A 15 14.40 -15.07 -16.21
C SER A 15 13.17 -14.22 -15.86
N HIS A 16 12.05 -14.86 -15.56
CA HIS A 16 10.90 -14.23 -14.91
C HIS A 16 10.94 -14.54 -13.41
N SER A 17 11.09 -13.51 -12.57
CA SER A 17 11.08 -13.63 -11.11
C SER A 17 9.68 -13.98 -10.57
N PHE A 18 9.26 -15.21 -10.81
CA PHE A 18 8.26 -15.91 -10.02
C PHE A 18 8.96 -16.67 -8.91
N ILE A 19 8.80 -16.24 -7.66
CA ILE A 19 9.19 -17.08 -6.53
C ILE A 19 8.08 -18.13 -6.36
N ARG A 20 8.34 -19.36 -6.78
CA ARG A 20 7.61 -20.55 -6.32
C ARG A 20 8.30 -21.06 -5.06
N ILE A 21 7.55 -21.25 -3.99
CA ILE A 21 8.06 -21.58 -2.65
C ILE A 21 7.82 -23.07 -2.42
N ASP A 22 8.58 -23.93 -3.08
CA ASP A 22 8.68 -25.36 -2.75
C ASP A 22 10.14 -25.84 -2.73
N ASP A 23 11.12 -24.93 -2.61
CA ASP A 23 12.55 -25.26 -2.56
C ASP A 23 13.01 -25.49 -1.09
N PRO A 24 13.52 -26.68 -0.71
CA PRO A 24 13.85 -27.03 0.68
C PRO A 24 15.14 -26.39 1.23
N SER A 25 15.84 -25.57 0.44
CA SER A 25 17.18 -25.08 0.74
C SER A 25 17.25 -23.88 1.72
N PHE A 26 16.12 -23.32 2.17
CA PHE A 26 16.10 -22.28 3.21
C PHE A 26 15.88 -22.89 4.60
N SER A 27 16.81 -23.72 5.03
CA SER A 27 17.00 -24.07 6.43
C SER A 27 18.41 -23.65 6.82
N GLN A 28 18.56 -23.15 8.05
CA GLN A 28 19.81 -22.75 8.73
C GLN A 28 20.24 -21.28 8.55
N HIS A 29 19.70 -20.42 9.42
CA HIS A 29 20.49 -19.78 10.49
C HIS A 29 19.57 -18.84 11.28
N ILE A 30 18.97 -19.36 12.36
CA ILE A 30 18.36 -18.55 13.43
C ILE A 30 19.29 -18.72 14.63
N SER A 31 19.82 -17.62 15.14
CA SER A 31 20.66 -17.60 16.33
C SER A 31 20.37 -16.31 17.11
N TYR A 32 19.76 -16.54 18.28
CA TYR A 32 19.71 -15.81 19.55
C TYR A 32 19.46 -14.29 19.57
N TYR A 33 18.40 -13.86 20.28
CA TYR A 33 18.49 -13.08 21.53
C TYR A 33 17.13 -13.11 22.30
N PRO A 34 17.14 -12.97 23.64
CA PRO A 34 16.05 -13.40 24.53
C PRO A 34 14.97 -12.34 24.80
N ILE A 35 13.77 -12.84 25.17
CA ILE A 35 12.61 -12.09 25.68
C ILE A 35 12.75 -11.96 27.21
N PRO A 36 12.46 -10.79 27.82
CA PRO A 36 12.20 -10.71 29.26
C PRO A 36 10.69 -10.82 29.55
N ASP A 37 10.33 -11.83 30.34
CA ASP A 37 9.08 -11.94 31.08
C ASP A 37 9.08 -10.94 32.26
N ILE A 38 7.98 -10.24 32.48
CA ILE A 38 7.73 -9.44 33.69
C ILE A 38 6.36 -9.85 34.23
N ASP A 39 6.39 -10.78 35.17
CA ASP A 39 5.40 -10.93 36.24
C ASP A 39 6.10 -10.56 37.54
N SER A 40 5.53 -9.65 38.33
CA SER A 40 5.86 -9.51 39.75
C SER A 40 4.74 -8.78 40.50
N GLN A 41 4.14 -9.50 41.44
CA GLN A 41 3.26 -9.01 42.50
C GLN A 41 4.05 -8.36 43.65
N ALA A 42 3.29 -7.62 44.46
CA ALA A 42 3.34 -7.51 45.92
C ALA A 42 4.43 -6.63 46.60
N PHE A 43 3.92 -5.63 47.31
CA PHE A 43 4.60 -4.86 48.36
C PHE A 43 4.67 -5.65 49.67
N PRO A 44 5.63 -5.31 50.57
CA PRO A 44 5.43 -5.44 52.01
C PRO A 44 5.52 -4.10 52.75
N ASN A 45 4.63 -3.98 53.74
CA ASN A 45 4.62 -3.02 54.85
C ASN A 45 5.83 -3.18 55.77
N ASN A 46 6.18 -2.13 56.51
CA ASN A 46 6.46 -2.18 57.95
C ASN A 46 6.44 -0.77 58.58
N ASN A 47 5.82 -0.68 59.76
CA ASN A 47 5.68 0.48 60.64
C ASN A 47 6.84 0.55 61.65
N GLN A 48 7.09 1.73 62.26
CA GLN A 48 6.94 2.02 63.72
C GLN A 48 7.89 3.13 64.29
N GLU A 49 7.28 4.19 64.89
CA GLU A 49 7.58 5.04 66.10
C GLU A 49 8.97 5.75 66.28
N ASP A 50 9.20 6.92 66.93
CA ASP A 50 8.45 7.86 67.82
C ASP A 50 9.21 9.25 67.97
N TYR A 51 8.47 10.38 68.01
CA TYR A 51 8.58 11.74 68.66
C TYR A 51 9.92 12.47 69.09
N PRO A 52 9.96 13.80 69.43
CA PRO A 52 9.24 15.02 68.94
C PRO A 52 10.01 16.41 68.92
N ILE A 53 9.34 17.45 68.37
CA ILE A 53 9.42 18.95 68.56
C ILE A 53 10.62 19.78 67.99
N LYS A 54 10.36 20.66 66.99
CA LYS A 54 10.35 22.15 67.09
C LYS A 54 10.12 22.85 65.74
N ASP A 55 9.25 23.86 65.78
CA ASP A 55 8.96 24.86 64.75
C ASP A 55 10.22 25.53 64.17
N PHE A 56 10.21 25.84 62.87
CA PHE A 56 10.37 27.21 62.33
C PHE A 56 10.42 27.15 60.79
N SER A 57 9.51 27.91 60.17
CA SER A 57 9.61 28.58 58.86
C SER A 57 9.90 27.77 57.57
N SER A 58 8.99 28.01 56.62
CA SER A 58 9.22 28.35 55.21
C SER A 58 9.38 27.24 54.16
N ILE A 59 8.60 27.46 53.09
CA ILE A 59 8.65 26.89 51.73
C ILE A 59 7.93 25.54 51.57
N SER A 60 6.64 25.61 51.22
CA SER A 60 5.95 24.52 50.52
C SER A 60 6.49 24.44 49.09
N PRO A 61 7.09 23.32 48.62
CA PRO A 61 7.15 23.06 47.20
C PRO A 61 5.75 22.64 46.78
N ILE A 62 5.09 23.48 45.99
CA ILE A 62 3.90 23.09 45.25
C ILE A 62 4.35 21.96 44.32
N SER A 63 4.11 20.70 44.71
CA SER A 63 4.12 19.58 43.78
C SER A 63 2.95 19.78 42.81
N LEU A 64 3.20 20.52 41.74
CA LEU A 64 2.42 20.43 40.51
C LEU A 64 2.70 19.05 39.91
N THR A 65 2.03 18.02 40.44
CA THR A 65 1.74 16.81 39.68
C THR A 65 0.71 17.17 38.63
N THR A 66 1.13 17.93 37.62
CA THR A 66 0.42 18.00 36.35
C THR A 66 0.64 16.66 35.68
N THR A 67 -0.25 15.70 35.96
CA THR A 67 -0.46 14.58 35.05
C THR A 67 -0.64 15.18 33.66
N PRO A 68 0.22 14.85 32.67
CA PRO A 68 -0.01 15.34 31.33
C PRO A 68 -1.41 14.87 30.90
N PRO A 69 -2.19 15.73 30.22
CA PRO A 69 -3.49 15.32 29.72
C PRO A 69 -3.29 14.00 28.98
N ASN A 70 -4.07 12.98 29.32
CA ASN A 70 -4.06 11.70 28.65
C ASN A 70 -4.56 11.93 27.22
N VAL A 71 -3.66 12.37 26.34
CA VAL A 71 -3.95 12.55 24.93
C VAL A 71 -4.14 11.15 24.38
N ASP A 72 -5.40 10.74 24.20
CA ASP A 72 -5.74 9.47 23.58
C ASP A 72 -5.31 9.52 22.11
N ASN A 73 -4.05 9.15 21.87
CA ASN A 73 -3.40 9.05 20.57
C ASN A 73 -3.95 7.85 19.79
N SER A 74 -5.26 7.83 19.59
CA SER A 74 -5.97 6.79 18.87
C SER A 74 -6.30 7.21 17.46
N PHE A 75 -6.42 6.21 16.59
CA PHE A 75 -6.75 6.40 15.20
C PHE A 75 -7.62 5.26 14.70
N LEU A 76 -8.38 5.55 13.65
CA LEU A 76 -9.29 4.59 13.05
C LEU A 76 -8.64 3.99 11.80
N ILE A 77 -8.89 2.70 11.57
CA ILE A 77 -8.65 2.05 10.29
C ILE A 77 -9.96 1.45 9.80
N SER A 78 -10.30 1.69 8.54
CA SER A 78 -11.43 1.04 7.89
C SER A 78 -11.11 0.66 6.45
N PHE A 79 -11.91 -0.24 5.88
CA PHE A 79 -11.91 -0.42 4.43
C PHE A 79 -12.75 0.65 3.75
N LYS A 80 -12.27 1.14 2.61
CA LYS A 80 -13.02 2.00 1.70
C LYS A 80 -13.15 1.31 0.35
N LYS A 81 -14.39 1.08 -0.09
CA LYS A 81 -14.65 0.41 -1.37
C LYS A 81 -14.43 1.41 -2.50
N PHE A 82 -13.66 1.04 -3.52
CA PHE A 82 -13.55 1.84 -4.74
C PHE A 82 -14.30 1.18 -5.88
N HIS A 83 -14.86 2.02 -6.76
CA HIS A 83 -15.58 1.53 -7.92
C HIS A 83 -14.64 0.86 -8.93
N VAL A 84 -15.05 -0.31 -9.43
CA VAL A 84 -14.33 -1.00 -10.50
C VAL A 84 -14.59 -0.29 -11.82
N THR A 85 -13.54 0.26 -12.40
CA THR A 85 -13.61 1.02 -13.66
C THR A 85 -13.84 0.12 -14.87
N LYS A 86 -14.67 0.56 -15.83
CA LYS A 86 -14.85 -0.08 -17.14
C LYS A 86 -13.65 0.17 -18.07
N ILE A 87 -12.48 -0.35 -17.71
CA ILE A 87 -11.26 -0.30 -18.53
C ILE A 87 -10.75 -1.70 -18.79
N HIS A 88 -9.90 -1.87 -19.80
CA HIS A 88 -9.23 -3.14 -20.03
C HIS A 88 -8.33 -3.50 -18.84
N LYS A 89 -8.61 -4.64 -18.21
CA LYS A 89 -8.04 -5.05 -16.91
C LYS A 89 -6.79 -5.90 -17.05
N ALA A 90 -5.92 -5.53 -18.00
CA ALA A 90 -4.63 -6.16 -18.22
C ALA A 90 -3.48 -5.24 -17.79
N GLY A 91 -2.26 -5.78 -17.75
CA GLY A 91 -1.06 -5.03 -17.39
C GLY A 91 -1.17 -4.40 -16.00
N TYR A 92 -1.06 -3.07 -15.93
CA TYR A 92 -1.14 -2.31 -14.69
C TYR A 92 -2.58 -2.19 -14.15
N ASN A 93 -3.58 -2.22 -15.04
CA ASN A 93 -5.00 -2.06 -14.70
C ASN A 93 -5.65 -3.31 -14.11
N LYS A 94 -4.89 -4.40 -13.98
CA LYS A 94 -5.37 -5.64 -13.35
C LYS A 94 -5.83 -5.44 -11.90
N ILE A 95 -5.37 -4.37 -11.23
CA ILE A 95 -5.80 -4.01 -9.88
C ILE A 95 -7.30 -3.71 -9.77
N TYR A 96 -7.97 -3.42 -10.90
CA TYR A 96 -9.40 -3.18 -10.95
C TYR A 96 -10.21 -4.47 -11.21
N GLU A 97 -9.56 -5.60 -11.47
CA GLU A 97 -10.25 -6.89 -11.59
C GLU A 97 -10.65 -7.43 -10.21
N PHE A 98 -11.95 -7.60 -9.98
CA PHE A 98 -12.51 -7.93 -8.67
C PHE A 98 -12.96 -9.40 -8.54
N ARG A 99 -13.11 -10.12 -9.67
CA ARG A 99 -13.60 -11.51 -9.65
C ARG A 99 -12.50 -12.49 -9.26
N ARG A 100 -11.29 -12.30 -9.79
CA ARG A 100 -10.16 -13.24 -9.64
C ARG A 100 -9.03 -12.75 -8.72
N SER A 101 -9.01 -11.46 -8.39
CA SER A 101 -8.01 -10.85 -7.53
C SER A 101 -8.64 -9.78 -6.65
N LYS A 102 -8.04 -9.55 -5.49
CA LYS A 102 -8.48 -8.54 -4.54
C LYS A 102 -7.35 -7.53 -4.33
N SER A 103 -7.69 -6.26 -4.37
CA SER A 103 -6.75 -5.15 -4.24
C SER A 103 -6.93 -4.49 -2.88
N PHE A 104 -5.83 -4.14 -2.24
CA PHE A 104 -5.78 -3.47 -0.94
C PHE A 104 -4.69 -2.39 -1.02
N PHE A 105 -5.14 -1.14 -1.10
CA PHE A 105 -4.27 0.04 -1.20
C PHE A 105 -4.30 0.80 0.11
N PHE A 106 -3.15 0.93 0.76
CA PHE A 106 -3.01 1.56 2.06
C PHE A 106 -2.84 3.06 1.90
N GLU A 107 -3.75 3.83 2.47
CA GLU A 107 -3.56 5.26 2.69
C GLU A 107 -2.57 5.47 3.84
N ILE A 108 -1.61 6.38 3.63
CA ILE A 108 -0.59 6.74 4.61
C ILE A 108 -0.67 8.25 4.77
N VAL A 109 -0.74 8.69 6.03
CA VAL A 109 -0.83 10.11 6.36
C VAL A 109 0.52 10.57 6.89
N ASP A 110 1.12 11.54 6.20
CA ASP A 110 2.41 12.14 6.55
C ASP A 110 2.25 13.53 7.21
N HIS A 111 1.02 14.05 7.35
CA HIS A 111 0.75 15.39 7.87
C HIS A 111 -0.19 15.39 9.07
N HIS A 112 0.11 16.25 10.05
CA HIS A 112 -0.84 16.69 11.07
C HIS A 112 -1.81 17.66 10.38
N LEU A 113 -2.91 17.15 9.81
CA LEU A 113 -4.07 18.01 9.63
C LEU A 113 -4.68 18.18 11.03
N ASP A 114 -4.94 19.40 11.47
CA ASP A 114 -5.47 19.77 12.80
C ASP A 114 -6.84 19.13 13.15
N THR A 115 -7.30 18.17 12.35
CA THR A 115 -8.33 17.22 12.72
C THR A 115 -7.80 16.24 13.77
N ASN A 116 -8.32 16.36 14.99
CA ASN A 116 -8.05 15.52 16.18
C ASN A 116 -8.30 14.01 16.00
N GLN A 117 -8.61 13.51 14.79
CA GLN A 117 -8.92 12.10 14.55
C GLN A 117 -8.27 11.63 13.24
N LEU A 118 -7.14 10.94 13.37
CA LEU A 118 -6.51 10.25 12.25
C LEU A 118 -7.38 9.06 11.81
N HIS A 119 -7.79 9.03 10.54
CA HIS A 119 -8.55 7.92 9.96
C HIS A 119 -7.85 7.41 8.71
N LEU A 120 -7.20 6.25 8.83
CA LEU A 120 -6.54 5.59 7.70
C LEU A 120 -7.52 4.68 6.97
N ARG A 121 -7.47 4.69 5.64
CA ARG A 121 -8.33 3.84 4.81
C ARG A 121 -7.52 2.81 4.03
N ILE A 122 -8.06 1.61 3.95
CA ILE A 122 -7.58 0.58 3.05
C ILE A 122 -8.56 0.49 1.87
N HIS A 123 -8.14 1.03 0.73
CA HIS A 123 -8.93 1.06 -0.48
C HIS A 123 -8.99 -0.33 -1.11
N THR A 124 -10.20 -0.86 -1.31
CA THR A 124 -10.39 -2.22 -1.84
C THR A 124 -11.46 -2.32 -2.92
N ASN A 125 -11.25 -3.26 -3.85
CA ASN A 125 -12.27 -3.69 -4.81
C ASN A 125 -13.10 -4.87 -4.29
N ASP A 126 -12.86 -5.32 -3.05
CA ASP A 126 -13.62 -6.40 -2.45
C ASP A 126 -14.84 -5.87 -1.71
N TYR A 127 -16.01 -5.98 -2.35
CA TYR A 127 -17.27 -5.49 -1.81
C TYR A 127 -17.74 -6.22 -0.54
N LEU A 128 -17.14 -7.39 -0.23
CA LEU A 128 -17.44 -8.17 0.97
C LEU A 128 -16.74 -7.63 2.23
N MET A 129 -15.76 -6.74 2.09
CA MET A 129 -15.07 -6.16 3.24
C MET A 129 -15.99 -5.20 4.01
N SER A 130 -15.98 -5.32 5.34
CA SER A 130 -16.71 -4.41 6.23
C SER A 130 -16.11 -3.02 6.17
N THR A 131 -16.95 -1.98 6.17
CA THR A 131 -16.47 -0.58 6.19
C THR A 131 -16.46 0.02 7.59
N ILE A 132 -16.84 -0.78 8.60
CA ILE A 132 -16.89 -0.36 9.99
C ILE A 132 -15.47 -0.07 10.46
N PRO A 133 -15.19 1.15 10.98
CA PRO A 133 -13.87 1.50 11.47
C PRO A 133 -13.54 0.75 12.76
N ILE A 134 -12.27 0.38 12.90
CA ILE A 134 -11.71 -0.20 14.12
C ILE A 134 -10.69 0.79 14.70
N LYS A 135 -10.79 1.00 16.02
CA LYS A 135 -9.90 1.87 16.78
C LYS A 135 -8.59 1.17 17.13
N TYR A 136 -7.48 1.86 16.94
CA TYR A 136 -6.14 1.45 17.35
C TYR A 136 -5.50 2.57 18.18
N HIS A 137 -4.63 2.20 19.11
CA HIS A 137 -3.88 3.16 19.91
C HIS A 137 -2.44 3.28 19.42
N SER A 138 -1.89 4.48 19.48
CA SER A 138 -0.51 4.82 19.19
C SER A 138 0.12 5.46 20.42
N THR A 139 1.45 5.41 20.53
CA THR A 139 2.19 6.19 21.53
C THR A 139 2.47 7.62 21.05
N SER A 140 2.28 7.90 19.75
CA SER A 140 2.42 9.23 19.15
C SER A 140 1.12 9.69 18.50
N ALA A 141 0.88 11.01 18.50
CA ALA A 141 -0.28 11.63 17.84
C ALA A 141 -0.31 11.31 16.33
N LEU A 142 0.85 11.36 15.67
CA LEU A 142 1.04 10.89 14.30
C LEU A 142 1.94 9.65 14.29
N PRO A 143 1.40 8.45 14.05
CA PRO A 143 2.20 7.24 13.97
C PRO A 143 3.07 7.24 12.71
N ASN A 144 4.30 6.73 12.79
CA ASN A 144 5.15 6.62 11.60
C ASN A 144 4.57 5.64 10.56
N ALA A 145 5.00 5.77 9.29
CA ALA A 145 4.49 4.95 8.18
C ALA A 145 4.62 3.43 8.43
N LYS A 146 5.70 2.98 9.08
CA LYS A 146 5.89 1.55 9.43
C LYS A 146 4.79 1.08 10.38
N TYR A 147 4.45 1.88 11.38
CA TYR A 147 3.39 1.57 12.33
C TYR A 147 2.01 1.62 11.68
N GLN A 148 1.72 2.65 10.87
CA GLN A 148 0.49 2.75 10.09
C GLN A 148 0.29 1.50 9.21
N ILE A 149 1.32 1.08 8.46
CA ILE A 149 1.28 -0.15 7.64
C ILE A 149 1.08 -1.39 8.53
N SER A 150 1.78 -1.49 9.66
CA SER A 150 1.63 -2.62 10.57
C SER A 150 0.20 -2.78 11.07
N LYS A 151 -0.45 -1.69 11.52
CA LYS A 151 -1.84 -1.72 11.97
C LYS A 151 -2.82 -1.93 10.82
N GLY A 152 -2.55 -1.36 9.64
CA GLY A 152 -3.30 -1.66 8.42
C GLY A 152 -3.25 -3.13 8.04
N LEU A 153 -2.08 -3.76 8.09
CA LEU A 153 -1.92 -5.20 7.82
C LEU A 153 -2.60 -6.06 8.88
N GLN A 154 -2.54 -5.66 10.15
CA GLN A 154 -3.28 -6.33 11.23
C GLN A 154 -4.78 -6.29 10.94
N HIS A 155 -5.32 -5.13 10.55
CA HIS A 155 -6.72 -4.95 10.16
C HIS A 155 -7.08 -5.84 8.96
N PHE A 156 -6.26 -5.80 7.90
CA PHE A 156 -6.41 -6.65 6.72
C PHE A 156 -6.49 -8.13 7.09
N PHE A 157 -5.48 -8.65 7.80
CA PHE A 157 -5.37 -10.08 8.11
C PHE A 157 -6.43 -10.57 9.09
N SER A 158 -6.88 -9.73 10.02
CA SER A 158 -8.02 -10.04 10.89
C SER A 158 -9.32 -10.23 10.11
N SER A 159 -9.45 -9.55 8.97
CA SER A 159 -10.61 -9.63 8.10
C SER A 159 -10.54 -10.78 7.08
N GLN A 160 -9.37 -11.43 6.93
CA GLN A 160 -9.19 -12.52 5.97
C GLN A 160 -9.53 -13.88 6.57
N LYS A 161 -10.59 -14.51 6.06
CA LYS A 161 -10.93 -15.91 6.36
C LYS A 161 -10.05 -16.93 5.61
N VAL A 162 -9.42 -16.52 4.52
CA VAL A 162 -8.74 -17.42 3.57
C VAL A 162 -7.26 -17.67 3.87
N ILE A 163 -6.65 -16.88 4.76
CA ILE A 163 -5.22 -16.96 5.10
C ILE A 163 -5.09 -17.41 6.57
N PRO A 164 -4.61 -18.64 6.85
CA PRO A 164 -4.43 -19.11 8.22
C PRO A 164 -3.42 -18.28 9.02
N ARG A 165 -3.61 -18.17 10.34
CA ARG A 165 -2.75 -17.35 11.24
C ARG A 165 -1.25 -17.62 11.11
N ARG A 166 -0.84 -18.88 10.96
CA ARG A 166 0.58 -19.26 10.74
C ARG A 166 1.16 -18.60 9.49
N ILE A 167 0.37 -18.53 8.42
CA ILE A 167 0.76 -17.91 7.14
C ILE A 167 0.76 -16.39 7.25
N GLN A 168 -0.21 -15.82 7.97
CA GLN A 168 -0.21 -14.38 8.27
C GLN A 168 1.09 -13.99 8.98
N LYS A 169 1.45 -14.69 10.07
CA LYS A 169 2.69 -14.45 10.82
C LYS A 169 3.94 -14.59 9.94
N LYS A 170 3.99 -15.64 9.10
CA LYS A 170 5.11 -15.90 8.18
C LYS A 170 5.37 -14.74 7.21
N TYR A 171 4.32 -14.14 6.65
CA TYR A 171 4.46 -13.14 5.58
C TYR A 171 4.26 -11.69 6.04
N PHE A 172 3.89 -11.46 7.31
CA PHE A 172 3.58 -10.14 7.83
C PHE A 172 4.73 -9.14 7.59
N ASP A 173 5.94 -9.50 8.04
CA ASP A 173 7.10 -8.62 7.93
C ASP A 173 7.53 -8.42 6.48
N MET A 174 7.47 -9.47 5.66
CA MET A 174 7.78 -9.38 4.23
C MET A 174 6.83 -8.41 3.51
N ILE A 175 5.52 -8.51 3.76
CA ILE A 175 4.52 -7.63 3.13
C ILE A 175 4.69 -6.20 3.62
N ARG A 176 4.94 -6.01 4.93
CA ARG A 176 5.22 -4.69 5.51
C ARG A 176 6.42 -4.02 4.84
N ASN A 177 7.54 -4.74 4.73
CA ASN A 177 8.75 -4.19 4.13
C ASN A 177 8.54 -3.86 2.64
N LYS A 178 7.84 -4.73 1.89
CA LYS A 178 7.49 -4.44 0.48
C LYS A 178 6.59 -3.22 0.31
N LEU A 179 5.71 -2.94 1.27
CA LEU A 179 4.90 -1.71 1.28
C LEU A 179 5.75 -0.47 1.58
N LEU A 180 6.68 -0.56 2.54
CA LEU A 180 7.63 0.51 2.84
C LEU A 180 8.54 0.83 1.65
N ASP A 181 9.10 -0.19 1.01
CA ASP A 181 9.88 -0.04 -0.22
C ASP A 181 9.04 0.64 -1.31
N ARG A 182 7.74 0.30 -1.37
CA ARG A 182 6.83 0.88 -2.35
C ARG A 182 6.62 2.37 -2.12
N ILE A 183 6.49 2.82 -0.86
CA ILE A 183 6.45 4.25 -0.51
C ILE A 183 7.71 4.94 -1.03
N MET A 184 8.90 4.38 -0.75
CA MET A 184 10.17 4.95 -1.19
C MET A 184 10.27 5.04 -2.71
N PHE A 185 9.91 3.97 -3.43
CA PHE A 185 9.95 3.96 -4.90
C PHE A 185 8.98 4.95 -5.53
N ILE A 186 7.78 5.10 -4.94
CA ILE A 186 6.80 6.08 -5.40
C ILE A 186 7.36 7.49 -5.20
N LYS A 187 7.77 7.85 -3.98
CA LYS A 187 8.31 9.18 -3.66
C LYS A 187 9.51 9.53 -4.53
N SER A 188 10.45 8.59 -4.71
CA SER A 188 11.64 8.79 -5.56
C SER A 188 11.29 8.96 -7.04
N ARG A 189 10.26 8.26 -7.55
CA ARG A 189 9.83 8.42 -8.94
C ARG A 189 9.12 9.75 -9.16
N GLU A 190 8.21 10.08 -8.26
CA GLU A 190 7.36 11.26 -8.31
C GLU A 190 8.19 12.55 -8.31
N SER A 191 9.14 12.67 -7.38
CA SER A 191 10.01 13.84 -7.23
C SER A 191 11.08 13.98 -8.33
N LYS A 192 11.26 12.96 -9.17
CA LYS A 192 12.25 12.99 -10.22
C LYS A 192 11.80 13.93 -11.34
N ILE A 193 12.57 14.98 -11.59
CA ILE A 193 12.38 15.87 -12.73
C ILE A 193 12.96 15.19 -13.98
N ASN A 194 12.11 14.60 -14.80
CA ASN A 194 12.52 13.90 -16.01
C ASN A 194 11.37 13.79 -17.02
N ASN A 195 11.67 14.00 -18.30
CA ASN A 195 10.70 13.92 -19.39
C ASN A 195 10.51 12.49 -19.94
N LYS A 196 11.26 11.50 -19.44
CA LYS A 196 11.10 10.08 -19.81
C LYS A 196 9.80 9.52 -19.23
N ASN A 197 9.08 8.73 -20.04
CA ASN A 197 7.85 8.03 -19.64
C ASN A 197 8.12 6.72 -18.87
N THR A 198 9.08 6.75 -17.95
CA THR A 198 9.34 5.60 -17.07
C THR A 198 8.26 5.52 -16.00
N THR A 199 7.59 4.37 -15.93
CA THR A 199 6.52 4.12 -14.96
C THR A 199 7.03 3.34 -13.77
N THR A 200 6.42 3.57 -12.60
CA THR A 200 6.64 2.77 -11.40
C THR A 200 5.28 2.30 -10.90
N LYS A 201 5.13 0.99 -10.68
CA LYS A 201 3.91 0.42 -10.11
C LYS A 201 3.75 0.90 -8.66
N THR A 202 2.52 1.23 -8.29
CA THR A 202 2.15 1.59 -6.91
C THR A 202 1.86 0.37 -6.03
N PHE A 203 1.90 -0.83 -6.62
CA PHE A 203 1.51 -2.07 -5.98
C PHE A 203 2.46 -3.22 -6.33
N PHE A 204 2.37 -4.30 -5.56
CA PHE A 204 2.98 -5.60 -5.84
C PHE A 204 1.95 -6.72 -5.71
N ASN A 205 2.28 -7.89 -6.25
CA ASN A 205 1.40 -9.05 -6.18
C ASN A 205 1.78 -9.91 -4.98
N PHE A 206 0.77 -10.45 -4.31
CA PHE A 206 0.92 -11.48 -3.29
C PHE A 206 -0.10 -12.58 -3.58
N SER A 207 0.33 -13.82 -3.60
CA SER A 207 -0.53 -14.96 -3.86
C SER A 207 -0.44 -15.95 -2.72
N TYR A 208 -1.58 -16.53 -2.35
CA TYR A 208 -1.65 -17.63 -1.42
C TYR A 208 -2.62 -18.68 -1.93
N LYS A 209 -2.12 -19.87 -2.26
CA LYS A 209 -2.89 -20.91 -2.97
C LYS A 209 -3.54 -20.31 -4.23
N ARG A 210 -4.86 -20.44 -4.37
CA ARG A 210 -5.64 -19.86 -5.47
C ARG A 210 -5.93 -18.37 -5.34
N TYR A 211 -5.74 -17.79 -4.15
CA TYR A 211 -6.09 -16.39 -3.85
C TYR A 211 -4.99 -15.45 -4.31
N ARG A 212 -5.40 -14.39 -5.02
CA ARG A 212 -4.51 -13.38 -5.60
C ARG A 212 -4.83 -12.03 -4.99
N PHE A 213 -3.81 -11.42 -4.40
CA PHE A 213 -3.88 -10.12 -3.76
C PHE A 213 -2.95 -9.12 -4.46
N HIS A 214 -3.40 -7.87 -4.54
CA HIS A 214 -2.56 -6.74 -4.92
C HIS A 214 -2.47 -5.81 -3.71
N PHE A 215 -1.26 -5.66 -3.18
CA PHE A 215 -0.98 -4.71 -2.09
C PHE A 215 -0.29 -3.49 -2.66
N GLY A 216 -0.79 -2.30 -2.35
CA GLY A 216 -0.21 -1.06 -2.85
C GLY A 216 -0.37 0.11 -1.91
N ILE A 217 0.20 1.24 -2.29
CA ILE A 217 0.05 2.51 -1.58
C ILE A 217 -1.00 3.34 -2.32
N PHE A 218 -2.02 3.79 -1.59
CA PHE A 218 -3.02 4.69 -2.13
C PHE A 218 -2.39 6.06 -2.32
N ILE A 219 -2.49 6.59 -3.54
CA ILE A 219 -2.04 7.95 -3.85
C ILE A 219 -3.31 8.73 -4.18
N PRO A 220 -3.68 9.75 -3.39
CA PRO A 220 -4.81 10.59 -3.70
C PRO A 220 -4.54 11.30 -5.03
N TYR A 221 -5.54 11.32 -5.90
CA TYR A 221 -5.43 11.93 -7.22
C TYR A 221 -6.43 13.06 -7.35
N ASP A 222 -5.90 14.28 -7.49
CA ASP A 222 -6.67 15.54 -7.51
C ASP A 222 -7.39 15.79 -8.84
N TYR A 223 -8.03 14.76 -9.40
CA TYR A 223 -8.90 14.92 -10.55
C TYR A 223 -10.34 15.10 -10.08
N LYS A 224 -10.90 16.25 -10.43
CA LYS A 224 -12.29 16.62 -10.17
C LYS A 224 -13.17 16.03 -11.27
N ILE A 225 -14.09 15.18 -10.86
CA ILE A 225 -15.14 14.62 -11.72
C ILE A 225 -16.32 15.57 -11.65
N GLU A 226 -16.62 16.22 -12.77
CA GLU A 226 -17.78 17.08 -12.93
C GLU A 226 -19.02 16.26 -13.32
N ALA A 227 -20.13 16.48 -12.64
CA ALA A 227 -21.41 15.91 -13.04
C ALA A 227 -22.01 16.78 -14.16
N LYS A 228 -21.81 16.38 -15.43
CA LYS A 228 -22.41 17.10 -16.56
C LYS A 228 -23.95 17.13 -16.40
N GLY A 229 -24.51 18.33 -16.31
CA GLY A 229 -25.96 18.55 -16.27
C GLY A 229 -26.63 18.40 -14.91
N LEU A 230 -25.88 18.21 -13.83
CA LEU A 230 -26.42 18.20 -12.46
C LEU A 230 -25.65 19.22 -11.60
N SER A 231 -26.36 19.96 -10.74
CA SER A 231 -25.78 20.93 -9.78
C SER A 231 -25.08 20.24 -8.60
N ILE A 232 -24.33 19.16 -8.88
CA ILE A 232 -23.59 18.40 -7.87
C ILE A 232 -22.15 18.93 -7.83
N PRO A 233 -21.60 19.27 -6.65
CA PRO A 233 -20.21 19.69 -6.51
C PRO A 233 -19.24 18.66 -7.10
N PRO A 234 -18.14 19.10 -7.75
CA PRO A 234 -17.16 18.19 -8.32
C PRO A 234 -16.59 17.25 -7.26
N ARG A 235 -16.51 15.96 -7.58
CA ARG A 235 -15.98 14.93 -6.66
C ARG A 235 -14.56 14.54 -7.04
N LEU A 236 -13.70 14.30 -6.06
CA LEU A 236 -12.35 13.79 -6.31
C LEU A 236 -12.40 12.32 -6.74
N CYS A 237 -11.45 11.93 -7.58
CA CYS A 237 -11.30 10.53 -7.98
C CYS A 237 -10.74 9.69 -6.81
N GLU A 238 -11.54 8.74 -6.33
CA GLU A 238 -11.16 7.87 -5.20
C GLU A 238 -10.60 6.50 -5.65
N VAL A 239 -10.31 6.35 -6.94
CA VAL A 239 -9.83 5.09 -7.54
C VAL A 239 -8.31 5.04 -7.46
N PRO A 240 -7.70 3.94 -6.96
CA PRO A 240 -6.25 3.85 -6.83
C PRO A 240 -5.52 4.01 -8.16
N CYS A 241 -4.42 4.76 -8.15
CA CYS A 241 -3.51 4.89 -9.28
C CYS A 241 -2.68 3.61 -9.43
N PRO A 242 -2.62 2.95 -10.60
CA PRO A 242 -1.84 1.73 -10.77
C PRO A 242 -0.35 2.01 -10.99
N ILE A 243 -0.02 3.22 -11.44
CA ILE A 243 1.33 3.68 -11.77
C ILE A 243 1.55 5.13 -11.38
N VAL A 244 2.83 5.47 -11.17
CA VAL A 244 3.34 6.83 -11.08
C VAL A 244 4.47 7.04 -12.10
N MET A 245 4.62 8.25 -12.59
CA MET A 245 5.69 8.72 -13.46
C MET A 245 6.37 9.95 -12.83
N SER A 246 7.50 10.36 -13.42
CA SER A 246 8.19 11.61 -13.08
C SER A 246 7.31 12.84 -13.26
N ASN A 247 7.69 13.94 -12.60
CA ASN A 247 7.00 15.23 -12.62
C ASN A 247 5.59 15.17 -12.01
N ASN A 248 5.42 14.44 -10.89
CA ASN A 248 4.13 14.28 -10.20
C ASN A 248 2.98 13.82 -11.13
N ARG A 249 3.32 12.95 -12.10
CA ARG A 249 2.36 12.42 -13.06
C ARG A 249 1.84 11.06 -12.60
N TYR A 250 0.61 11.04 -12.13
CA TYR A 250 -0.08 9.83 -11.71
C TYR A 250 -1.59 10.02 -11.89
N GLY A 251 -2.34 8.93 -11.84
CA GLY A 251 -3.77 8.96 -12.09
C GLY A 251 -4.32 7.56 -12.18
N CYS A 252 -5.63 7.42 -11.98
CA CYS A 252 -6.30 6.14 -12.19
C CYS A 252 -6.33 5.75 -13.67
N GLY A 253 -6.61 4.49 -13.97
CA GLY A 253 -6.59 3.99 -15.36
C GLY A 253 -7.58 4.68 -16.32
N LEU A 254 -8.59 5.38 -15.80
CA LEU A 254 -9.49 6.23 -16.61
C LEU A 254 -8.92 7.63 -16.83
N HIS A 255 -8.48 8.29 -15.77
CA HIS A 255 -8.17 9.73 -15.81
C HIS A 255 -6.71 10.04 -16.13
N PHE A 256 -5.81 9.05 -16.05
CA PHE A 256 -4.39 9.25 -16.32
C PHE A 256 -4.16 9.83 -17.73
N PHE A 257 -4.80 9.23 -18.75
CA PHE A 257 -4.64 9.65 -20.15
C PHE A 257 -5.44 10.92 -20.50
N HIS A 258 -6.47 11.27 -19.71
CA HIS A 258 -7.17 12.53 -19.88
C HIS A 258 -6.33 13.73 -19.42
N LYS A 259 -5.59 13.59 -18.30
CA LYS A 259 -4.74 14.66 -17.75
C LYS A 259 -3.36 14.71 -18.38
N TYR A 260 -2.81 13.54 -18.70
CA TYR A 260 -1.54 13.41 -19.42
C TYR A 260 -1.80 12.69 -20.74
N PRO A 261 -2.48 13.35 -21.69
CA PRO A 261 -2.41 12.94 -23.08
C PRO A 261 -0.96 13.21 -23.49
N ALA A 262 -0.04 12.31 -23.15
CA ALA A 262 1.30 12.38 -23.68
C ALA A 262 1.15 12.56 -25.19
N ALA A 263 1.84 13.55 -25.76
CA ALA A 263 1.94 13.79 -27.20
C ALA A 263 1.81 12.45 -27.90
N ILE A 264 0.61 12.21 -28.45
CA ILE A 264 0.33 10.99 -29.19
C ILE A 264 1.46 10.97 -30.19
N ALA A 265 2.23 9.90 -30.22
CA ALA A 265 3.16 9.70 -31.32
C ALA A 265 2.29 9.73 -32.58
N PHE A 266 2.16 10.91 -33.18
CA PHE A 266 1.52 11.04 -34.46
C PHE A 266 2.42 10.25 -35.38
N VAL A 267 1.92 9.14 -35.86
CA VAL A 267 2.58 8.46 -36.96
C VAL A 267 2.18 9.29 -38.18
N ARG A 268 3.17 9.82 -38.90
CA ARG A 268 2.93 10.27 -40.27
C ARG A 268 2.46 9.05 -41.03
N ASN A 269 1.24 9.11 -41.58
CA ASN A 269 0.89 8.17 -42.63
C ASN A 269 1.82 8.42 -43.85
N GLU A 270 1.78 7.53 -44.83
CA GLU A 270 2.59 7.61 -46.05
C GLU A 270 2.34 8.91 -46.85
N HIS A 271 1.31 9.66 -46.47
CA HIS A 271 0.83 10.90 -47.10
C HIS A 271 1.21 12.15 -46.30
N GLY A 272 1.90 12.01 -45.16
CA GLY A 272 2.40 13.13 -44.35
C GLY A 272 1.44 13.69 -43.30
N ASP A 273 0.22 13.15 -43.19
CA ASP A 273 -0.79 13.59 -42.22
C ASP A 273 -0.61 12.91 -40.86
N PHE A 274 -0.97 13.65 -39.81
CA PHE A 274 -0.89 13.22 -38.42
C PHE A 274 -2.16 12.45 -38.00
N THR A 275 -2.06 11.15 -37.72
CA THR A 275 -3.20 10.32 -37.31
C THR A 275 -3.11 9.82 -35.86
N PHE A 276 -4.27 9.65 -35.22
CA PHE A 276 -4.40 9.15 -33.84
C PHE A 276 -4.12 7.65 -33.77
N LYS A 277 -3.10 7.24 -33.00
CA LYS A 277 -2.91 5.82 -32.64
C LYS A 277 -3.87 5.44 -31.52
N ASN A 278 -5.06 4.94 -31.86
CA ASN A 278 -5.83 4.13 -30.93
C ASN A 278 -5.01 2.87 -30.63
N GLN A 279 -4.48 2.73 -29.41
CA GLN A 279 -3.87 1.49 -28.94
C GLN A 279 -4.96 0.43 -28.74
N HIS A 280 -5.48 -0.12 -29.83
CA HIS A 280 -5.91 -1.51 -29.82
C HIS A 280 -4.65 -2.36 -29.70
N GLN A 281 -4.49 -3.04 -28.56
CA GLN A 281 -3.36 -3.93 -28.29
C GLN A 281 -3.47 -5.17 -29.19
N ASP A 282 -3.01 -5.06 -30.44
CA ASP A 282 -2.80 -6.23 -31.28
C ASP A 282 -1.50 -6.93 -30.87
N LYS A 283 -1.64 -8.22 -30.53
CA LYS A 283 -0.58 -9.11 -30.06
C LYS A 283 0.58 -9.28 -31.05
N GLN A 284 0.45 -8.80 -32.29
CA GLN A 284 1.49 -8.88 -33.32
C GLN A 284 2.68 -7.93 -33.08
N PHE A 285 2.53 -6.83 -32.33
CA PHE A 285 3.63 -5.87 -32.13
C PHE A 285 4.70 -6.28 -31.11
N HIS A 286 4.48 -7.35 -30.33
CA HIS A 286 5.47 -7.83 -29.37
C HIS A 286 6.58 -8.68 -30.01
N ALA A 287 6.42 -9.14 -31.26
CA ALA A 287 7.37 -10.05 -31.90
C ALA A 287 8.47 -9.37 -32.74
N ASN A 288 8.38 -8.07 -33.02
CA ASN A 288 9.27 -7.39 -33.97
C ASN A 288 10.29 -6.42 -33.32
N LEU A 289 10.64 -6.62 -32.04
CA LEU A 289 11.69 -5.81 -31.36
C LEU A 289 12.92 -6.65 -30.94
N THR A 290 13.15 -7.79 -31.59
CA THR A 290 14.33 -8.65 -31.31
C THR A 290 15.30 -8.80 -32.47
N PHE A 291 15.13 -8.10 -33.59
CA PHE A 291 16.16 -8.02 -34.63
C PHE A 291 16.22 -6.60 -35.18
N ASP A 292 17.05 -5.77 -34.55
CA ASP A 292 18.04 -4.96 -35.27
C ASP A 292 19.02 -4.32 -34.28
N ARG A 293 20.29 -4.72 -34.48
CA ARG A 293 21.55 -4.44 -33.77
C ARG A 293 21.84 -5.19 -32.49
#